data_AF-A0A421K4C2-F1
#
_entry.id   AF-A0A421K4C2-F1
#
_cell.length_a   1.000
_cell.length_b   1.000
_cell.length_c   1.000
_cell.angle_alpha   90.00
_cell.angle_beta   90.00
_cell.angle_gamma   90.00
#
_symmetry.space_group_name_H-M   'P 1'
#
loop_
_entity.id
_entity.type
_entity.pdbx_description
1 polymer ?
#
loop_
_entity_poly.entity_id
_entity_poly.type
_entity_poly.pdbx_seq_one_letter_code
_entity_poly.pdbx_strand_id
1 'polypeptide(L)'
;MSEKADIEEFTALASRFIELANKMKEEGKPVQMVNAALMSASATYGTYIHAGNEGYLQPSGVKKLVDTYSNQVENIQKIKKQATEQG
;
A
#
# COMPACT_ATOMS: atom_id res chain seq x y z
N MET A 1 13.36 -5.22 18.29
CA MET A 1 11.94 -5.63 18.15
C MET A 1 11.90 -6.97 17.44
N SER A 2 10.83 -7.77 17.63
CA SER A 2 10.68 -9.08 16.99
C SER A 2 10.02 -8.91 15.62
N GLU A 3 10.37 -9.76 14.64
CA GLU A 3 9.77 -9.79 13.30
C GLU A 3 8.22 -9.83 13.36
N LYS A 4 7.66 -10.53 14.35
CA LYS A 4 6.22 -10.57 14.58
C LYS A 4 5.63 -9.19 14.92
N ALA A 5 6.31 -8.42 15.78
CA ALA A 5 5.86 -7.09 16.17
C ALA A 5 5.89 -6.12 14.98
N ASP A 6 6.89 -6.24 14.10
CA ASP A 6 7.01 -5.41 12.90
C ASP A 6 5.89 -5.72 11.89
N ILE A 7 5.51 -6.99 11.74
CA ILE A 7 4.37 -7.42 10.90
C ILE A 7 3.03 -6.91 11.46
N GLU A 8 2.83 -6.98 12.78
CA GLU A 8 1.63 -6.47 13.44
C GLU A 8 1.50 -4.95 13.25
N GLU A 9 2.58 -4.19 13.45
CA GLU A 9 2.58 -2.75 13.23
C GLU A 9 2.32 -2.40 11.75
N PHE A 10 3.00 -3.08 10.83
CA PHE A 10 2.80 -2.90 9.39
C PHE A 10 1.35 -3.16 8.97
N THR A 11 0.76 -4.28 9.41
CA THR A 11 -0.62 -4.64 9.06
C THR A 11 -1.64 -3.71 9.70
N ALA A 12 -1.39 -3.20 10.90
CA ALA A 12 -2.22 -2.17 11.53
C ALA A 12 -2.21 -0.86 10.74
N LEU A 13 -1.04 -0.39 10.27
CA LEU A 13 -0.93 0.79 9.42
C LEU A 13 -1.66 0.60 8.08
N ALA A 14 -1.48 -0.54 7.43
CA ALA A 14 -2.16 -0.86 6.18
C ALA A 14 -3.70 -0.87 6.35
N SER A 15 -4.19 -1.40 7.47
CA SER A 15 -5.62 -1.49 7.76
C SER A 15 -6.29 -0.11 7.81
N ARG A 16 -5.60 0.93 8.29
CA ARG A 16 -6.11 2.30 8.30
C ARG A 16 -6.39 2.86 6.90
N PHE A 17 -5.57 2.52 5.90
CA PHE A 17 -5.81 2.90 4.51
C PHE A 17 -7.03 2.16 3.94
N ILE A 18 -7.19 0.89 4.29
CA ILE A 18 -8.33 0.07 3.86
C ILE A 18 -9.65 0.56 4.48
N GLU A 19 -9.65 0.93 5.76
CA GLU A 19 -10.82 1.53 6.41
C GLU A 19 -11.26 2.82 5.70
N LEU A 20 -10.30 3.68 5.34
CA LEU A 20 -10.60 4.90 4.60
C LEU A 20 -11.17 4.59 3.21
N ALA A 21 -10.58 3.63 2.49
CA ALA A 21 -11.10 3.19 1.18
C ALA A 21 -12.53 2.60 1.31
N ASN A 22 -12.81 1.85 2.36
CA ASN A 22 -14.15 1.29 2.62
C ASN A 22 -15.18 2.39 2.88
N LYS A 23 -14.82 3.46 3.61
CA LYS A 23 -15.71 4.63 3.78
C LYS A 23 -16.08 5.27 2.45
N MET A 24 -15.11 5.44 1.55
CA MET A 24 -15.39 5.99 0.20
C MET A 24 -16.34 5.07 -0.60
N LYS A 25 -16.24 3.76 -0.44
CA LYS A 25 -17.21 2.82 -1.01
C LYS A 25 -18.61 2.98 -0.39
N GLU A 26 -18.69 3.15 0.93
CA GLU A 26 -19.95 3.39 1.65
C GLU A 26 -20.64 4.70 1.23
N GLU A 27 -19.86 5.71 0.82
CA GLU A 27 -20.35 6.95 0.18
C GLU A 27 -20.93 6.74 -1.23
N GLY A 28 -21.01 5.49 -1.71
CA GLY A 28 -21.55 5.13 -3.02
C GLY A 28 -20.57 5.29 -4.17
N LYS A 29 -19.27 5.49 -3.90
CA LYS A 29 -18.26 5.55 -4.97
C LYS A 29 -18.04 4.17 -5.58
N PRO A 30 -17.87 4.06 -6.92
CA PRO A 30 -17.54 2.80 -7.56
C PRO A 30 -16.24 2.20 -6.99
N VAL A 31 -16.23 0.90 -6.69
CA VAL A 31 -15.07 0.21 -6.12
C VAL A 31 -13.82 0.36 -7.01
N GLN A 32 -14.00 0.34 -8.33
CA GLN A 32 -12.92 0.54 -9.30
C GLN A 32 -12.31 1.94 -9.19
N MET A 33 -13.14 2.96 -8.93
CA MET A 33 -12.70 4.34 -8.74
C MET A 33 -11.95 4.48 -7.41
N VAL A 34 -12.45 3.88 -6.33
CA VAL A 34 -11.77 3.86 -5.03
C VAL A 34 -10.40 3.18 -5.14
N ASN A 35 -10.33 2.04 -5.84
CA ASN A 35 -9.06 1.34 -6.06
C ASN A 35 -8.06 2.18 -6.87
N ALA A 36 -8.52 2.81 -7.97
CA ALA A 36 -7.68 3.71 -8.75
C ALA A 36 -7.15 4.87 -7.91
N ALA A 37 -8.01 5.50 -7.10
CA ALA A 37 -7.62 6.58 -6.20
C ALA A 37 -6.59 6.13 -5.15
N LEU A 38 -6.74 4.95 -4.56
CA LEU A 38 -5.79 4.38 -3.60
C LEU A 38 -4.42 4.12 -4.24
N MET A 39 -4.40 3.56 -5.46
CA MET A 39 -3.15 3.36 -6.21
C MET A 39 -2.47 4.69 -6.53
N SER A 40 -3.22 5.70 -6.96
CA SER A 40 -2.69 7.05 -7.22
C SER A 40 -2.16 7.71 -5.95
N ALA A 41 -2.86 7.58 -4.81
CA ALA A 41 -2.41 8.11 -3.53
C ALA A 41 -1.10 7.45 -3.08
N SER A 42 -0.99 6.12 -3.21
CA SER A 42 0.23 5.37 -2.93
C SER A 42 1.40 5.83 -3.81
N ALA A 43 1.20 5.96 -5.13
CA ALA A 43 2.23 6.43 -6.05
C ALA A 43 2.68 7.87 -5.75
N THR A 44 1.74 8.73 -5.35
CA THR A 44 2.00 10.12 -4.96
C THR A 44 2.84 10.17 -3.69
N TYR A 45 2.46 9.41 -2.66
CA TYR A 45 3.22 9.32 -1.42
C TYR A 45 4.64 8.76 -1.64
N GLY A 46 4.76 7.71 -2.46
CA GLY A 46 6.05 7.15 -2.86
C GLY A 46 6.93 8.15 -3.63
N THR A 47 6.32 9.02 -4.42
CA THR A 47 7.04 10.11 -5.10
C THR A 47 7.58 11.11 -4.09
N TYR A 48 6.79 11.51 -3.08
CA TYR A 48 7.25 12.44 -2.04
C TYR A 48 8.46 11.90 -1.26
N ILE A 49 8.47 10.60 -0.94
CA ILE A 49 9.59 9.96 -0.25
C ILE A 49 10.90 10.07 -1.05
N HIS A 50 10.83 10.00 -2.38
CA HIS A 50 12.01 9.92 -3.23
C HIS A 50 12.42 11.23 -3.90
N ALA A 51 11.48 12.13 -4.14
CA ALA A 51 11.70 13.37 -4.89
C ALA A 51 11.27 14.64 -4.12
N GLY A 52 10.65 14.50 -2.94
CA GLY A 52 10.08 15.63 -2.19
C GLY A 52 8.72 16.08 -2.74
N ASN A 53 8.13 17.09 -2.09
CA ASN A 53 6.73 17.50 -2.32
C ASN A 53 6.45 18.13 -3.69
N GLU A 54 7.46 18.76 -4.31
CA GLU A 54 7.35 19.42 -5.63
C GLU A 54 8.06 18.61 -6.74
N GLY A 55 8.62 17.45 -6.38
CA GLY A 55 9.43 16.64 -7.28
C GLY A 55 8.62 15.66 -8.12
N TYR A 56 9.25 15.15 -9.18
CA TYR A 56 8.76 14.02 -9.97
C TYR A 56 9.87 12.98 -10.10
N LEU A 57 9.48 11.73 -10.36
CA LEU A 57 10.44 10.65 -10.54
C LEU A 57 10.97 10.64 -11.97
N GLN A 58 12.30 10.55 -12.10
CA GLN A 58 12.92 10.13 -13.36
C GLN A 58 12.51 8.68 -13.69
N PRO A 59 12.63 8.22 -14.95
CA PRO A 59 12.19 6.87 -15.35
C PRO A 59 12.74 5.74 -14.48
N SER A 60 14.00 5.83 -14.04
CA SER A 60 14.62 4.88 -13.12
C SER A 60 13.96 4.87 -11.73
N GLY A 61 13.53 6.05 -11.24
CA GLY A 61 12.78 6.20 -10.00
C GLY A 61 11.37 5.60 -10.09
N VAL A 62 10.70 5.80 -11.22
CA VAL A 62 9.38 5.16 -11.49
C VAL A 62 9.54 3.65 -11.43
N LYS A 63 10.54 3.08 -12.10
CA LYS A 63 10.80 1.64 -12.06
C LYS A 63 11.03 1.15 -10.63
N LYS A 64 11.86 1.84 -9.85
CA LYS A 64 12.15 1.47 -8.46
C LYS A 64 10.90 1.49 -7.57
N LEU A 65 10.02 2.48 -7.77
CA LEU A 65 8.76 2.55 -7.03
C LEU A 65 7.83 1.38 -7.39
N VAL A 66 7.73 1.04 -8.68
CA VAL A 66 6.97 -0.12 -9.15
C VAL A 66 7.54 -1.43 -8.59
N ASP A 67 8.85 -1.63 -8.64
CA ASP A 67 9.52 -2.81 -8.09
C ASP A 67 9.23 -2.94 -6.57
N THR A 68 9.24 -1.81 -5.85
CA THR A 68 8.90 -1.75 -4.42
C THR A 68 7.45 -2.16 -4.18
N TYR A 69 6.52 -1.66 -4.99
CA TYR A 69 5.11 -2.03 -4.89
C TYR A 69 4.90 -3.54 -5.14
N SER A 70 5.55 -4.11 -6.16
CA SER A 70 5.52 -5.55 -6.41
C SER A 70 5.98 -6.36 -5.19
N ASN A 71 7.09 -5.97 -4.56
CA ASN A 71 7.58 -6.63 -3.36
C ASN A 71 6.57 -6.55 -2.20
N GLN A 72 5.88 -5.41 -2.04
CA GLN A 72 4.85 -5.28 -1.01
C GLN A 72 3.63 -6.16 -1.28
N VAL A 73 3.23 -6.31 -2.55
CA VAL A 73 2.17 -7.27 -2.94
C VAL A 73 2.57 -8.69 -2.56
N GLU A 74 3.80 -9.11 -2.85
CA GLU A 74 4.27 -10.45 -2.46
C GLU A 74 4.29 -10.64 -0.94
N ASN A 75 4.77 -9.63 -0.20
CA ASN A 75 4.85 -9.69 1.27
C ASN A 75 3.46 -9.84 1.90
N ILE A 76 2.46 -9.08 1.44
CA ILE A 76 1.11 -9.20 1.99
C ILE A 76 0.46 -10.55 1.64
N GLN A 77 0.75 -11.13 0.46
CA GLN A 77 0.29 -12.49 0.15
C GLN A 77 0.92 -13.53 1.07
N LYS A 78 2.22 -13.41 1.36
CA LYS A 78 2.92 -14.31 2.31
C LYS A 78 2.30 -14.22 3.71
N ILE A 79 2.06 -13.01 4.21
CA ILE A 79 1.41 -12.78 5.52
C ILE A 79 0.01 -13.41 5.54
N LYS A 80 -0.81 -13.16 4.51
CA LYS A 80 -2.16 -13.72 4.40
C LYS A 80 -2.16 -15.24 4.36
N LYS A 81 -1.22 -15.83 3.62
CA LYS A 81 -1.04 -17.29 3.55
C LYS A 81 -0.72 -17.87 4.92
N GLN A 82 0.27 -17.30 5.61
CA GLN A 82 0.66 -17.73 6.96
C GLN A 82 -0.51 -17.64 7.96
N ALA A 83 -1.30 -16.57 7.90
CA ALA A 83 -2.47 -16.41 8.76
C ALA A 83 -3.58 -17.45 8.48
N THR A 84 -3.73 -17.89 7.22
CA THR A 84 -4.73 -18.90 6.83
C THR A 84 -4.28 -20.32 7.17
N GLU A 85 -2.97 -20.59 7.16
CA GLU A 85 -2.39 -21.91 7.49
C GLU A 85 -2.29 -22.15 9.02
N GLN A 86 -2.41 -21.10 9.83
CA GLN A 86 -2.36 -21.16 11.31
C GLN A 86 -3.74 -21.11 11.98
N GLY A 87 -4.81 -20.90 11.22
CA GLY A 87 -6.21 -20.88 11.69
C GLY A 87 -6.96 -22.14 11.31
#